data_AF-A0A258VSQ8-F1
#
_entry.id   AF-A0A258VSQ8-F1
#
_cell.length_a   1.000
_cell.length_b   1.000
_cell.length_c   1.000
_cell.angle_alpha   90.00
_cell.angle_beta   90.00
_cell.angle_gamma   90.00
#
_symmetry.space_group_name_H-M   'P 1'
#
loop_
_entity.id
_entity.type
_entity.pdbx_description
1 polymer ?
#
loop_
_entity_poly.entity_id
_entity_poly.type
_entity_poly.pdbx_seq_one_letter_code
_entity_poly.pdbx_strand_id
1 'polypeptide(L)'
;MFAGKLKALILVVILSEATLASQKFDFKYSFEGEKLAISQEAPDYYVALTKAAKSCFSHFKSKTKSSHQKGVDLIDVCANPRS
;
A
#
# COMPACT_ATOMS: atom_id res chain seq x y z
N MET A 1 32.57 56.69 -12.24
CA MET A 1 31.76 56.30 -11.06
C MET A 1 31.04 55.01 -11.39
N PHE A 2 31.59 53.85 -11.02
CA PHE A 2 30.93 52.54 -11.20
C PHE A 2 30.76 51.95 -9.80
N ALA A 3 29.53 51.99 -9.28
CA ALA A 3 29.22 51.43 -7.98
C ALA A 3 27.82 50.81 -7.95
N GLY A 4 27.80 49.49 -7.82
CA GLY A 4 26.77 48.78 -7.07
C GLY A 4 25.54 48.33 -7.88
N LYS A 5 24.90 47.20 -7.57
CA LYS A 5 25.15 46.16 -6.58
C LYS A 5 24.60 44.86 -7.15
N LEU A 6 25.46 43.86 -7.20
CA LEU A 6 25.10 42.45 -7.29
C LEU A 6 24.23 42.10 -6.06
N LYS A 7 23.04 41.51 -6.25
CA LYS A 7 22.38 40.55 -5.35
C LYS A 7 20.92 40.31 -5.77
N ALA A 8 20.73 39.32 -6.63
CA ALA A 8 19.52 38.50 -6.59
C ALA A 8 20.02 37.05 -6.52
N LEU A 9 20.42 36.63 -5.32
CA LEU A 9 20.71 35.23 -5.07
C LEU A 9 19.33 34.55 -4.98
N ILE A 10 18.87 34.02 -6.12
CA ILE A 10 17.65 33.20 -6.18
C ILE A 10 17.99 31.92 -5.42
N LEU A 11 17.56 31.85 -4.17
CA LEU A 11 17.60 30.61 -3.39
C LEU A 11 16.50 29.71 -3.95
N VAL A 12 16.84 28.98 -5.03
CA VAL A 12 16.01 27.87 -5.51
C VAL A 12 16.10 26.80 -4.43
N VAL A 13 15.15 26.80 -3.51
CA VAL A 13 14.90 25.67 -2.61
C VAL A 13 14.41 24.54 -3.51
N ILE A 14 15.35 23.71 -3.95
CA ILE A 14 15.07 22.45 -4.63
C ILE A 14 14.40 21.57 -3.56
N LEU A 15 13.07 21.65 -3.50
CA LEU A 15 12.23 20.64 -2.85
C LEU A 15 12.56 19.34 -3.55
N SER A 16 13.47 18.58 -2.95
CA SER A 16 13.79 17.24 -3.36
C SER A 16 12.56 16.42 -3.04
N GLU A 17 11.67 16.26 -4.02
CA GLU A 17 10.63 15.25 -3.99
C GLU A 17 11.38 13.93 -3.80
N ALA A 18 11.40 13.44 -2.55
CA ALA A 18 11.81 12.09 -2.26
C ALA A 18 10.80 11.20 -2.98
N THR A 19 11.09 10.88 -4.23
CA THR A 19 10.39 9.86 -5.00
C THR A 19 10.65 8.54 -4.31
N LEU A 20 9.80 8.22 -3.33
CA LEU A 20 9.72 6.89 -2.75
C LEU A 20 9.43 5.94 -3.91
N ALA A 21 10.48 5.32 -4.43
CA ALA A 21 10.40 4.40 -5.53
C ALA A 21 9.37 3.30 -5.18
N SER A 22 8.36 3.15 -6.03
CA SER A 22 7.33 2.14 -5.84
C SER A 22 7.97 0.76 -5.89
N GLN A 23 7.74 -0.05 -4.87
CA GLN A 23 8.22 -1.41 -4.77
C GLN A 23 7.05 -2.37 -4.97
N LYS A 24 7.32 -3.53 -5.57
CA LYS A 24 6.33 -4.60 -5.74
C LYS A 24 6.35 -5.51 -4.51
N PHE A 25 5.18 -5.77 -3.96
CA PHE A 25 4.95 -6.66 -2.84
C PHE A 25 3.93 -7.73 -3.23
N ASP A 26 4.24 -8.99 -2.91
CA ASP A 26 3.37 -10.12 -3.20
C ASP A 26 2.77 -10.68 -1.90
N PHE A 27 1.46 -10.93 -1.93
CA PHE A 27 0.68 -11.40 -0.79
C PHE A 27 -0.10 -12.64 -1.18
N LYS A 28 -0.08 -13.66 -0.33
CA LYS A 28 -0.89 -14.87 -0.51
C LYS A 28 -1.83 -15.04 0.69
N TYR A 29 -3.07 -15.36 0.36
CA TYR A 29 -4.15 -15.58 1.30
C TYR A 29 -4.77 -16.94 1.04
N SER A 30 -5.32 -17.54 2.10
CA SER A 30 -6.16 -18.73 1.96
C SER A 30 -7.30 -18.69 2.96
N PHE A 31 -8.51 -18.89 2.46
CA PHE A 31 -9.73 -18.88 3.26
C PHE A 31 -10.70 -19.94 2.74
N GLU A 32 -11.21 -20.79 3.63
CA GLU A 32 -12.16 -21.87 3.31
C GLU A 32 -11.74 -22.77 2.12
N GLY A 33 -10.42 -23.03 2.00
CA GLY A 33 -9.86 -23.87 0.93
C GLY A 33 -9.61 -23.15 -0.40
N GLU A 34 -10.10 -21.91 -0.56
CA GLU A 34 -9.74 -21.05 -1.68
C GLU A 34 -8.39 -20.36 -1.41
N LYS A 35 -7.60 -20.15 -2.46
CA LYS A 35 -6.31 -19.46 -2.43
C LYS A 35 -6.37 -18.21 -3.29
N LEU A 36 -5.75 -17.13 -2.84
CA LEU A 36 -5.68 -15.85 -3.54
C LEU A 36 -4.26 -15.31 -3.47
N ALA A 37 -3.71 -14.91 -4.60
CA ALA A 37 -2.43 -14.22 -4.70
C ALA A 37 -2.66 -12.81 -5.25
N ILE A 38 -2.10 -11.80 -4.59
CA ILE A 38 -2.23 -10.38 -4.95
C ILE A 38 -0.84 -9.75 -4.97
N SER A 39 -0.50 -9.09 -6.08
CA SER A 39 0.66 -8.22 -6.18
C SER A 39 0.24 -6.76 -6.04
N GLN A 40 0.95 -5.97 -5.24
CA GLN A 40 0.70 -4.53 -5.09
C GLN A 40 2.00 -3.75 -5.26
N GLU A 41 1.91 -2.66 -6.01
CA GLU A 41 2.94 -1.65 -6.08
C GLU A 41 2.62 -0.51 -5.11
N ALA A 42 3.59 -0.17 -4.25
CA ALA A 42 3.44 0.83 -3.21
C ALA A 42 4.79 1.40 -2.76
N PRO A 43 4.79 2.60 -2.17
CA PRO A 43 6.01 3.19 -1.58
C PRO A 43 6.57 2.36 -0.40
N ASP A 44 5.72 1.60 0.28
CA ASP A 44 6.11 0.75 1.41
C ASP A 44 5.18 -0.45 1.59
N TYR A 45 5.63 -1.39 2.42
CA TYR A 45 4.93 -2.63 2.71
C TYR A 45 3.56 -2.40 3.34
N TYR A 46 3.41 -1.42 4.24
CA TYR A 46 2.15 -1.18 4.96
C TYR A 46 1.07 -0.65 4.02
N VAL A 47 1.43 0.25 3.10
CA VAL A 47 0.54 0.73 2.04
C VAL A 47 0.16 -0.43 1.11
N ALA A 48 1.12 -1.26 0.71
CA ALA A 48 0.86 -2.45 -0.11
C ALA A 48 -0.09 -3.44 0.57
N LEU A 49 0.18 -3.76 1.84
CA LEU A 49 -0.60 -4.67 2.68
C LEU A 49 -2.03 -4.14 2.85
N THR A 50 -2.20 -2.84 3.11
CA THR A 50 -3.53 -2.23 3.25
C THR A 50 -4.35 -2.38 1.97
N LYS A 51 -3.74 -2.18 0.79
CA LYS A 51 -4.40 -2.41 -0.50
C LYS A 51 -4.75 -3.89 -0.69
N ALA A 52 -3.80 -4.78 -0.44
CA ALA A 52 -3.98 -6.21 -0.60
C ALA A 52 -5.04 -6.80 0.34
N ALA A 53 -5.08 -6.36 1.60
CA ALA A 53 -6.09 -6.76 2.58
C ALA A 53 -7.51 -6.36 2.14
N LYS A 54 -7.69 -5.15 1.59
CA LYS A 54 -8.98 -4.70 1.04
C LYS A 54 -9.41 -5.55 -0.16
N SER A 55 -8.47 -5.87 -1.05
CA SER A 55 -8.72 -6.78 -2.18
C SER A 55 -9.08 -8.19 -1.72
N CYS A 56 -8.35 -8.73 -0.73
CA CYS A 56 -8.63 -10.03 -0.10
C CYS A 56 -10.04 -10.07 0.49
N PHE A 57 -10.41 -9.08 1.31
CA PHE A 57 -11.71 -9.03 1.94
C PHE A 57 -12.83 -8.95 0.91
N SER A 58 -12.66 -8.10 -0.11
CA SER A 58 -13.66 -7.95 -1.19
C SER A 58 -13.84 -9.24 -1.98
N HIS A 59 -12.74 -9.95 -2.26
CA HIS A 59 -12.74 -11.22 -2.98
C HIS A 59 -13.54 -12.30 -2.23
N PHE A 60 -13.21 -12.55 -0.96
CA PHE A 60 -13.84 -13.62 -0.19
C PHE A 60 -15.21 -13.26 0.37
N LYS A 61 -15.47 -12.00 0.76
CA LYS A 61 -16.77 -11.57 1.30
C LYS A 61 -17.93 -11.86 0.34
N SER A 62 -17.70 -11.71 -0.96
CA SER A 62 -18.72 -11.95 -1.98
C SER A 62 -19.17 -13.42 -2.08
N LYS A 63 -18.37 -14.36 -1.54
CA LYS A 63 -18.54 -15.80 -1.71
C LYS A 63 -19.02 -16.52 -0.45
N THR A 64 -18.99 -15.86 0.71
CA THR A 64 -19.27 -16.50 2.00
C THR A 64 -20.65 -16.09 2.54
N LYS A 65 -21.47 -17.05 2.98
CA LYS A 65 -22.68 -16.75 3.78
C LYS A 65 -22.24 -16.16 5.11
N SER A 66 -22.63 -14.91 5.37
CA SER A 66 -22.15 -14.11 6.49
C SER A 66 -22.72 -14.58 7.83
N SER A 67 -21.94 -15.35 8.59
CA SER A 67 -22.06 -15.40 10.06
C SER A 67 -21.05 -14.44 10.68
N HIS A 68 -21.33 -13.98 11.90
CA HIS A 68 -20.42 -13.07 12.62
C HIS A 68 -19.01 -13.66 12.76
N GLN A 69 -18.92 -14.94 13.15
CA GLN A 69 -17.64 -15.65 13.31
C GLN A 69 -16.85 -15.68 11.99
N LYS A 70 -17.49 -16.02 10.87
CA LYS A 70 -16.82 -16.04 9.56
C LYS A 70 -16.34 -14.66 9.12
N GLY A 71 -17.05 -13.61 9.52
CA GLY A 71 -16.62 -12.23 9.29
C GLY A 71 -15.32 -11.90 10.03
N VAL A 72 -15.20 -12.33 11.29
CA VAL A 72 -13.99 -12.15 12.10
C VAL A 72 -12.82 -12.95 11.53
N ASP A 73 -13.05 -14.22 11.20
CA ASP A 73 -12.02 -15.10 10.62
C ASP A 73 -11.49 -14.54 9.28
N LEU A 74 -12.39 -14.00 8.45
CA LEU A 74 -12.01 -13.39 7.18
C LEU A 74 -11.15 -12.12 7.38
N ILE A 75 -11.48 -11.29 8.37
CA ILE A 75 -10.69 -10.11 8.70
C ILE A 75 -9.28 -10.54 9.14
N ASP A 76 -9.17 -11.55 10.00
CA ASP A 76 -7.88 -12.06 10.48
C ASP A 76 -7.00 -12.57 9.32
N VAL A 77 -7.56 -13.38 8.42
CA VAL A 77 -6.85 -13.87 7.24
C VAL A 77 -6.36 -12.74 6.35
N CYS A 78 -7.22 -11.75 6.07
CA CYS A 78 -6.84 -10.65 5.17
C CYS A 78 -5.87 -9.65 5.82
N ALA A 79 -5.84 -9.55 7.15
CA ALA A 79 -4.84 -8.78 7.89
C ALA A 79 -3.47 -9.49 7.93
N ASN A 80 -3.46 -10.83 7.89
CA ASN A 80 -2.27 -11.66 8.12
C ASN A 80 -1.97 -12.58 6.91
N PRO A 81 -1.41 -12.05 5.80
CA PRO A 81 -1.00 -12.85 4.65
C PRO A 81 0.13 -13.82 5.01
N ARG A 82 0.11 -15.02 4.43
CA ARG A 82 1.19 -16.00 4.56
C ARG A 82 2.09 -15.87 3.35
N SER A 83 3.20 -15.14 3.48
CA SER A 83 4.18 -14.81 2.42
C SER A 83 4.53 -16.00 1.51
#